data_AF-A0AA97ESU9-F1
#
_entry.id   AF-A0AA97ESU9-F1
#
_cell.length_a   1.000
_cell.length_b   1.000
_cell.length_c   1.000
_cell.angle_alpha   90.00
_cell.angle_beta   90.00
_cell.angle_gamma   90.00
#
_symmetry.space_group_name_H-M   'P 1'
#
loop_
_entity.id
_entity.type
_entity.pdbx_description
1 polymer ?
#
loop_
_entity_poly.entity_id
_entity_poly.type
_entity_poly.pdbx_seq_one_letter_code
_entity_poly.pdbx_strand_id
1 'polypeptide(L)'
;MEKYNISFTVIGLNNEQYQLNKCRIDYKKRIIYTKDLAQYIQCGYKLSRKYTHYDEEFYLVTKVSQKPSLTGTIAIYIMRLDL
;
A
#
# COMPACT_ATOMS: atom_id res chain seq x y z
N MET A 1 -13.09 -14.55 4.21
CA MET A 1 -12.06 -14.47 5.27
C MET A 1 -10.74 -14.84 4.60
N GLU A 2 -9.65 -14.09 4.55
CA GLU A 2 -9.19 -12.81 5.09
C GLU A 2 -8.74 -11.93 3.91
N LYS A 3 -9.50 -10.90 3.51
CA LYS A 3 -9.09 -10.11 2.32
C LYS A 3 -8.11 -8.99 2.66
N TYR A 4 -8.03 -8.54 3.91
CA TYR A 4 -7.27 -7.34 4.31
C TYR A 4 -6.39 -7.63 5.54
N ASN A 5 -5.45 -8.56 5.42
CA ASN A 5 -4.56 -9.01 6.50
C ASN A 5 -3.09 -8.58 6.30
N ILE A 6 -2.80 -7.82 5.24
CA ILE A 6 -1.45 -7.35 4.95
C ILE A 6 -1.23 -5.99 5.61
N SER A 7 -0.01 -5.75 6.09
CA SER A 7 0.47 -4.43 6.45
C SER A 7 1.69 -4.06 5.60
N PHE A 8 1.87 -2.76 5.37
CA PHE A 8 3.00 -2.19 4.65
C PHE A 8 3.65 -1.11 5.51
N THR A 9 4.97 -1.00 5.44
CA THR A 9 5.67 0.20 5.89
C THR A 9 5.54 1.25 4.80
N VAL A 10 5.04 2.43 5.14
CA VAL A 10 5.02 3.58 4.25
C VAL A 10 6.23 4.45 4.55
N ILE A 11 6.93 4.88 3.51
CA ILE A 11 8.06 5.81 3.59
C ILE A 11 7.67 7.04 2.76
N GLY A 12 7.44 8.15 3.45
CA GLY A 12 7.09 9.42 2.83
C GLY A 12 8.28 10.16 2.24
N LEU A 13 8.02 11.33 1.64
CA LEU A 13 9.03 12.10 0.92
C LEU A 13 10.10 12.71 1.83
N ASN A 14 9.78 12.94 3.11
CA ASN A 14 10.73 13.45 4.11
C ASN A 14 11.36 12.31 4.93
N ASN A 15 11.32 11.07 4.41
CA ASN A 15 11.72 9.84 5.10
C ASN A 15 10.91 9.53 6.37
N GLU A 16 9.75 10.15 6.57
CA GLU A 16 8.84 9.75 7.63
C GLU A 16 8.31 8.33 7.38
N GLN A 17 8.20 7.53 8.44
CA GLN A 17 7.76 6.14 8.34
C GLN A 17 6.58 5.84 9.25
N TYR A 18 5.60 5.12 8.72
CA TYR A 18 4.46 4.64 9.50
C TYR A 18 3.90 3.34 8.90
N GLN A 19 3.07 2.64 9.66
CA GLN A 19 2.44 1.40 9.23
C GLN A 19 1.07 1.67 8.59
N LEU A 20 0.87 1.12 7.40
CA LEU A 20 -0.43 1.04 6.75
C LEU A 20 -1.00 -0.36 6.95
N ASN A 21 -2.09 -0.47 7.70
CA ASN A 21 -2.66 -1.75 8.07
C ASN A 21 -3.87 -2.11 7.19
N LYS A 22 -4.42 -3.30 7.41
CA LYS A 22 -5.67 -3.77 6.78
C LYS A 22 -5.63 -3.60 5.26
N CYS A 23 -4.57 -4.12 4.64
CA CYS A 23 -4.32 -4.04 3.21
C CYS A 23 -4.60 -5.35 2.48
N ARG A 24 -4.97 -5.22 1.20
CA ARG A 24 -5.05 -6.28 0.20
C ARG A 24 -4.29 -5.86 -1.04
N ILE A 25 -3.42 -6.71 -1.55
CA ILE A 25 -2.77 -6.48 -2.84
C ILE A 25 -3.48 -7.25 -3.96
N ASP A 26 -3.69 -6.59 -5.09
CA ASP A 26 -4.07 -7.19 -6.37
C ASP A 26 -2.90 -6.98 -7.35
N TYR A 27 -2.02 -7.99 -7.43
CA TYR A 27 -0.82 -7.94 -8.25
C TYR A 27 -1.12 -7.77 -9.74
N LYS A 28 -2.21 -8.38 -10.24
CA LYS A 28 -2.60 -8.29 -11.64
C LYS A 28 -2.98 -6.86 -12.02
N LYS A 29 -3.66 -6.15 -11.12
CA LYS A 29 -4.05 -4.75 -11.33
C LYS A 29 -3.02 -3.74 -10.86
N ARG A 30 -1.99 -4.19 -10.12
CA ARG A 30 -1.00 -3.34 -9.44
C ARG A 30 -1.67 -2.31 -8.52
N ILE A 31 -2.60 -2.80 -7.69
CA ILE A 31 -3.33 -1.97 -6.74
C ILE A 31 -3.25 -2.59 -5.36
N ILE A 32 -2.93 -1.77 -4.36
CA ILE A 32 -3.15 -2.07 -2.95
C ILE A 32 -4.47 -1.40 -2.54
N TYR A 33 -5.38 -2.19 -1.99
CA TYR A 33 -6.58 -1.68 -1.35
C TYR A 33 -6.34 -1.64 0.15
N THR A 34 -6.71 -0.53 0.81
CA THR A 34 -6.65 -0.42 2.27
C THR A 34 -7.97 0.07 2.84
N LYS A 35 -8.29 -0.40 4.05
CA LYS A 35 -9.38 0.12 4.89
C LYS A 35 -8.89 1.00 6.04
N ASP A 36 -7.58 1.27 6.08
CA ASP A 36 -6.99 2.16 7.07
C ASP A 36 -7.16 3.62 6.60
N LEU A 37 -8.30 4.20 6.96
CA LEU A 37 -8.70 5.54 6.51
C LEU A 37 -8.04 6.68 7.30
N ALA A 38 -7.38 6.35 8.41
CA ALA A 38 -6.69 7.34 9.23
C ALA A 38 -5.34 7.76 8.64
N GLN A 39 -4.78 6.94 7.74
CA GLN A 39 -3.44 7.16 7.18
C GLN A 39 -3.50 7.95 5.88
N TYR A 40 -2.62 8.94 5.77
CA TYR A 40 -2.53 9.82 4.62
C TYR A 40 -1.37 9.42 3.69
N ILE A 41 -1.71 8.87 2.52
CA ILE A 41 -0.75 8.41 1.51
C ILE A 41 -0.85 9.30 0.27
N GLN A 42 0.30 9.65 -0.30
CA GLN A 42 0.40 10.46 -1.51
C GLN A 42 1.14 9.74 -2.64
N CYS A 43 1.00 10.28 -3.86
CA CYS A 43 1.85 9.92 -4.99
C CYS A 43 3.33 10.21 -4.66
N GLY A 44 4.24 9.34 -5.09
CA GLY A 44 5.67 9.44 -4.82
C GLY A 44 6.13 8.74 -3.53
N TYR A 45 5.20 8.37 -2.64
CA TYR A 45 5.54 7.63 -1.43
C TYR A 45 6.00 6.22 -1.79
N LYS A 46 6.90 5.65 -0.99
CA LYS A 46 7.29 4.24 -1.11
C LYS A 46 6.51 3.39 -0.13
N LEU A 47 6.17 2.17 -0.53
CA LEU A 47 5.61 1.14 0.33
C LEU A 47 6.57 -0.04 0.33
N SER A 48 6.86 -0.58 1.50
CA SER A 48 7.64 -1.80 1.61
C SER A 48 6.89 -2.88 2.39
N ARG A 49 7.15 -4.12 2.03
CA ARG A 49 6.61 -5.30 2.72
C ARG A 49 7.72 -6.31 2.91
N LYS A 50 8.03 -6.60 4.17
CA LYS A 50 8.96 -7.64 4.55
C LYS A 50 8.24 -8.99 4.66
N TYR A 51 8.82 -10.03 4.08
CA TYR A 51 8.38 -11.40 4.31
C TYR A 51 9.31 -12.04 5.35
N THR A 52 8.77 -12.93 6.18
CA THR A 52 9.50 -13.53 7.32
C THR A 52 10.76 -14.30 6.90
N HIS A 53 10.84 -14.73 5.63
CA HIS A 53 11.93 -15.55 5.08
C HIS A 53 12.40 -15.13 3.67
N TYR A 54 11.99 -13.96 3.16
CA TYR A 54 12.36 -13.48 1.82
C TYR A 54 12.77 -12.01 1.83
N ASP A 55 13.34 -11.56 0.72
CA ASP A 55 13.67 -10.17 0.44
C ASP A 55 12.44 -9.25 0.59
N GLU A 56 12.73 -8.01 0.96
CA GLU A 56 11.72 -6.96 1.11
C GLU A 56 11.24 -6.49 -0.26
N GLU A 57 9.93 -6.49 -0.48
CA GLU A 57 9.34 -5.93 -1.70
C GLU A 57 9.12 -4.44 -1.54
N PHE A 58 9.55 -3.66 -2.54
CA PHE A 58 9.34 -2.22 -2.60
C PHE A 58 8.41 -1.82 -3.73
N TYR A 59 7.58 -0.82 -3.44
CA TYR A 59 6.60 -0.27 -4.36
C TYR A 59 6.63 1.25 -4.33
N LEU A 60 6.44 1.89 -5.48
CA LEU A 60 6.20 3.32 -5.60
C LEU A 60 4.71 3.58 -5.77
N VAL A 61 4.15 4.50 -4.98
CA VAL A 61 2.77 4.96 -5.13
C VAL A 61 2.67 5.91 -6.32
N THR A 62 1.84 5.57 -7.30
CA THR A 62 1.65 6.37 -8.53
C THR A 62 0.32 7.11 -8.54
N LYS A 63 -0.67 6.65 -7.77
CA LYS A 63 -1.97 7.30 -7.61
C LYS A 63 -2.69 6.79 -6.37
N VAL A 64 -3.46 7.66 -5.73
CA VAL A 64 -4.38 7.30 -4.64
C VAL A 64 -5.79 7.73 -5.01
N SER A 65 -6.78 6.88 -4.75
CA SER A 65 -8.18 7.15 -5.11
C SER A 65 -9.12 6.45 -4.16
N GLN A 66 -10.11 7.21 -3.64
CA GLN A 66 -11.28 6.61 -3.01
C GLN A 66 -12.18 6.02 -4.11
N LYS A 67 -12.57 4.76 -3.95
CA LYS A 67 -13.47 4.07 -4.90
C LYS A 67 -14.89 4.14 -4.34
N PRO A 68 -15.83 4.92 -4.94
CA PRO A 68 -17.19 5.04 -4.42
C PRO A 68 -17.93 3.70 -4.35
N SER A 69 -17.62 2.80 -5.27
CA SER A 69 -18.18 1.44 -5.32
C SER A 69 -17.64 0.50 -4.22
N LEU A 70 -16.66 0.93 -3.42
CA LEU A 70 -16.04 0.17 -2.34
C LEU A 70 -15.99 1.06 -1.08
N THR A 71 -17.15 1.25 -0.45
CA THR A 71 -17.30 2.10 0.73
C THR A 71 -16.21 1.83 1.77
N GLY A 72 -15.57 2.90 2.24
CA GLY A 72 -14.51 2.83 3.24
C GLY A 72 -13.23 2.12 2.77
N THR A 73 -12.94 2.15 1.46
CA THR A 73 -11.72 1.58 0.89
C THR A 73 -10.98 2.60 0.03
N ILE A 74 -9.69 2.73 0.27
CA ILE A 74 -8.77 3.52 -0.56
C ILE A 74 -8.04 2.55 -1.50
N ALA A 75 -7.98 2.89 -2.78
CA ALA A 75 -7.18 2.21 -3.78
C ALA A 75 -5.88 2.98 -4.02
N ILE A 76 -4.75 2.31 -3.83
CA ILE A 76 -3.40 2.82 -3.98
C ILE A 76 -2.78 2.09 -5.17
N TYR A 77 -2.60 2.80 -6.27
CA TYR A 77 -1.97 2.27 -7.46
C TYR A 77 -0.46 2.31 -7.28
N ILE A 78 0.19 1.22 -7.63
CA ILE A 78 1.60 0.99 -7.34
C ILE A 78 2.38 0.55 -8.57
N MET A 79 3.68 0.79 -8.52
CA MET A 79 4.67 0.20 -9.42
C MET A 79 5.70 -0.54 -8.55
N ARG A 80 6.00 -1.80 -8.90
CA ARG A 80 7.07 -2.55 -8.21
C ARG A 80 8.42 -1.92 -8.56
N LEU A 81 9.27 -1.78 -7.55
CA LEU A 81 10.67 -1.39 -7.72
C LEU A 81 11.50 -2.67 -7.64
N ASP A 82 12.28 -2.94 -8.68
CA ASP A 82 13.31 -3.98 -8.65
C ASP A 82 14.58 -3.30 -8.11
N LEU A 83 14.95 -3.64 -6.87
CA LEU A 83 16.14 -3.14 -6.18
C LEU A 83 17.18 -4.26 -6.07
#